data_AF-A0AAN7CJ02-F1
#
_entry.id   AF-A0AAN7CJ02-F1
#
_cell.length_a   1.000
_cell.length_b   1.000
_cell.length_c   1.000
_cell.angle_alpha   90.00
_cell.angle_beta   90.00
_cell.angle_gamma   90.00
#
_symmetry.space_group_name_H-M   'P 1'
#
loop_
_entity.id
_entity.type
_entity.pdbx_description
1 polymer ?
#
loop_
_entity_poly.entity_id
_entity_poly.type
_entity_poly.pdbx_seq_one_letter_code
_entity_poly.pdbx_strand_id
1 'polypeptide(L)' 'MAIFVTVWHCSKIRRQDLKQQYKLARDLTLERGFGLELIHEDNDAQFYIERGVLEGVARRFVRDVKIFLDQYNAS' A
#
# COMPACT_ATOMS: atom_id res chain seq x y z
N MET A 1 -10.34 1.84 3.74
CA MET A 1 -9.35 2.77 3.14
C MET A 1 -8.24 2.08 2.36
N ALA A 2 -7.50 1.10 2.91
CA ALA A 2 -6.46 0.36 2.16
C ALA A 2 -6.92 -0.28 0.82
N ILE A 3 -8.18 -0.71 0.75
CA ILE A 3 -8.81 -1.23 -0.48
C ILE A 3 -8.76 -0.23 -1.64
N PHE A 4 -8.99 1.07 -1.38
CA PHE A 4 -9.01 2.10 -2.44
C PHE A 4 -7.61 2.36 -3.00
N VAL A 5 -6.59 2.39 -2.15
CA VAL A 5 -5.17 2.51 -2.56
C VAL A 5 -4.76 1.35 -3.45
N THR A 6 -5.13 0.12 -3.09
CA THR A 6 -4.84 -1.08 -3.90
C THR A 6 -5.57 -1.09 -5.24
N VAL A 7 -6.84 -0.68 -5.28
CA VAL A 7 -7.61 -0.55 -6.53
C VAL A 7 -6.96 0.49 -7.44
N TRP A 8 -6.56 1.63 -6.90
CA TRP A 8 -5.85 2.67 -7.63
C TRP A 8 -4.53 2.15 -8.23
N HIS A 9 -3.68 1.48 -7.45
CA HIS A 9 -2.45 0.86 -7.97
C HIS A 9 -2.73 -0.17 -9.07
N CYS A 10 -3.72 -1.04 -8.86
CA CYS A 10 -4.08 -2.08 -9.82
C CYS A 10 -4.64 -1.50 -11.14
N SER A 11 -5.21 -0.29 -11.13
CA SER A 11 -5.66 0.40 -12.34
C SER A 11 -4.50 0.89 -13.22
N LYS A 12 -3.34 1.20 -12.62
CA LYS A 12 -2.17 1.78 -13.31
C LYS A 12 -1.17 0.74 -13.79
N ILE A 13 -1.31 -0.52 -13.36
CA ILE A 13 -0.34 -1.60 -13.61
C ILE A 13 -0.93 -2.62 -14.58
N ARG A 14 -0.18 -3.00 -15.62
CA ARG A 14 -0.60 -4.07 -16.56
C ARG A 14 -0.22 -5.47 -16.09
N ARG A 15 0.90 -5.59 -15.39
CA ARG A 15 1.50 -6.83 -14.91
C ARG A 15 0.70 -7.45 -13.75
N GLN A 16 0.16 -8.66 -13.96
CA GLN A 16 -0.71 -9.33 -13.01
C GLN A 16 0.03 -9.76 -11.73
N ASP A 17 1.29 -10.18 -11.86
CA ASP A 17 2.17 -10.52 -10.75
C ASP A 17 2.36 -9.33 -9.80
N LEU A 18 2.59 -8.13 -10.34
CA LEU A 18 2.68 -6.91 -9.53
C LEU A 18 1.35 -6.57 -8.85
N LYS A 19 0.20 -6.79 -9.51
CA LYS A 19 -1.12 -6.59 -8.86
C LYS A 19 -1.32 -7.51 -7.67
N GLN A 20 -0.87 -8.75 -7.75
CA GLN A 20 -0.95 -9.69 -6.62
C GLN A 20 -0.11 -9.20 -5.44
N GLN A 21 1.05 -8.60 -5.69
CA GLN A 21 1.89 -8.02 -4.63
C GLN A 21 1.20 -6.84 -3.92
N TYR A 22 0.51 -5.96 -4.64
CA TYR A 22 -0.29 -4.88 -4.02
C TYR A 22 -1.50 -5.42 -3.23
N LYS A 23 -2.10 -6.52 -3.68
CA LYS A 23 -3.17 -7.20 -2.94
C LYS A 23 -2.63 -7.85 -1.65
N LEU A 24 -1.46 -8.47 -1.71
CA LEU A 24 -0.79 -9.01 -0.52
C LEU A 24 -0.50 -7.90 0.49
N ALA A 25 0.10 -6.78 0.06
CA ALA A 25 0.36 -5.63 0.94
C ALA A 25 -0.92 -5.13 1.62
N ARG A 26 -2.02 -5.01 0.88
CA ARG A 26 -3.35 -4.68 1.41
C ARG A 26 -3.83 -5.67 2.48
N ASP A 27 -3.72 -6.96 2.19
CA ASP A 27 -4.23 -8.01 3.08
C ASP A 27 -3.44 -8.00 4.40
N LEU A 28 -2.13 -7.82 4.34
CA LEU A 28 -1.26 -7.64 5.51
C LEU A 28 -1.61 -6.39 6.33
N THR A 29 -1.90 -5.27 5.66
CA THR A 29 -2.37 -4.04 6.31
C THR A 29 -3.70 -4.27 7.04
N LEU A 30 -4.67 -4.92 6.38
CA LEU A 30 -5.99 -5.20 6.94
C LEU A 30 -5.93 -6.17 8.12
N GLU A 31 -5.09 -7.21 8.04
CA GLU A 31 -4.88 -8.19 9.11
C GLU A 31 -4.37 -7.53 10.39
N ARG A 32 -3.52 -6.51 10.26
CA ARG A 32 -2.98 -5.74 11.40
C ARG A 32 -3.92 -4.65 11.92
N GLY A 33 -5.04 -4.40 11.24
CA GLY A 33 -5.92 -3.27 11.56
C GLY A 33 -5.27 -1.91 11.32
N PHE A 34 -4.25 -1.84 10.46
CA PHE A 34 -3.53 -0.58 10.21
C PHE A 34 -4.40 0.38 9.37
N GLY A 35 -4.67 1.55 9.94
CA GLY A 35 -5.21 2.71 9.24
C GLY A 35 -4.18 3.31 8.27
N LEU A 36 -4.63 4.19 7.37
CA LEU A 36 -3.69 4.84 6.44
C LEU A 36 -2.76 5.80 7.18
N GLU A 37 -3.26 6.41 8.24
CA GLU A 37 -2.53 7.31 9.14
C GLU A 37 -1.37 6.57 9.81
N LEU A 38 -1.63 5.37 10.36
CA LEU A 38 -0.58 4.53 10.97
C LEU A 38 0.47 4.07 9.95
N ILE A 39 0.05 3.69 8.74
CA ILE A 39 1.00 3.35 7.67
C ILE A 39 1.86 4.57 7.30
N HIS A 40 1.26 5.76 7.28
CA HIS A 40 1.95 6.99 6.95
C HIS A 40 2.94 7.40 8.06
N GLU A 41 2.55 7.30 9.32
CA GLU A 41 3.36 7.63 10.50
C GLU A 41 4.56 6.69 10.64
N ASP A 42 4.34 5.37 10.58
CA ASP A 42 5.42 4.38 10.70
C ASP A 42 6.32 4.39 9.46
N ASN A 43 5.72 4.62 8.27
CA ASN A 43 6.37 4.60 6.96
C ASN A 43 7.27 3.35 6.75
N ASP A 44 6.90 2.23 7.38
CA ASP A 44 7.75 1.05 7.42
C ASP A 44 7.48 0.10 6.25
N ALA A 45 8.27 0.26 5.18
CA ALA A 45 8.25 -0.68 4.06
C ALA A 45 8.82 -2.06 4.43
N GLN A 46 9.67 -2.15 5.47
CA GLN A 46 10.37 -3.37 5.84
C GLN A 46 9.40 -4.44 6.33
N PHE A 47 8.36 -4.04 7.10
CA PHE A 47 7.26 -4.90 7.50
C PHE A 47 6.67 -5.75 6.36
N TYR A 48 6.50 -5.14 5.18
CA TYR A 48 5.93 -5.79 4.00
C TYR A 48 6.96 -6.66 3.28
N ILE A 49 8.21 -6.20 3.21
CA ILE A 49 9.33 -6.93 2.59
C ILE A 49 9.55 -8.26 3.32
N GLU A 50 9.59 -8.23 4.65
CA GLU A 50 9.77 -9.41 5.50
C GLU A 50 8.62 -10.43 5.36
N ARG A 51 7.48 -9.99 4.84
CA ARG A 51 6.29 -10.84 4.58
C ARG A 51 6.14 -11.23 3.11
N GLY A 52 7.19 -11.04 2.32
CA GLY A 52 7.25 -11.53 0.94
C GLY A 52 6.68 -10.57 -0.10
N VAL A 53 6.36 -9.33 0.26
CA VAL A 53 6.05 -8.29 -0.73
C VAL A 53 7.35 -7.87 -1.41
N LEU A 54 7.36 -7.81 -2.75
CA LEU A 54 8.52 -7.30 -3.49
C LEU A 54 8.92 -5.91 -3.00
N GLU A 55 10.23 -5.69 -2.80
CA GLU A 55 10.77 -4.45 -2.25
C GLU A 55 10.26 -3.19 -2.96
N GLY A 56 10.27 -3.19 -4.29
CA GLY A 56 9.79 -2.06 -5.07
C GLY A 56 8.29 -1.78 -4.90
N VAL A 57 7.48 -2.82 -4.65
CA VAL A 57 6.05 -2.70 -4.35
C VAL A 57 5.84 -2.18 -2.93
N ALA A 58 6.56 -2.73 -1.95
CA ALA A 58 6.48 -2.29 -0.55
C ALA A 58 6.81 -0.80 -0.39
N ARG A 59 7.97 -0.36 -0.92
CA ARG A 59 8.38 1.05 -0.85
C ARG A 59 7.40 1.98 -1.56
N ARG A 60 6.82 1.54 -2.69
CA ARG A 60 5.83 2.34 -3.43
C ARG A 60 4.49 2.39 -2.73
N PHE A 61 4.04 1.30 -2.13
CA PHE A 61 2.77 1.23 -1.41
C PHE A 61 2.75 2.23 -0.26
N VAL A 62 3.76 2.22 0.61
CA VAL A 62 3.83 3.13 1.76
C VAL A 62 3.93 4.60 1.31
N ARG A 63 4.75 4.90 0.30
CA ARG A 63 4.85 6.25 -0.26
C ARG A 63 3.54 6.74 -0.85
N ASP A 64 2.84 5.90 -1.59
CA ASP A 64 1.65 6.31 -2.33
C ASP A 64 0.42 6.45 -1.38
N VAL A 65 0.43 5.79 -0.21
CA VAL A 65 -0.51 6.09 0.89
C VAL A 65 -0.43 7.54 1.33
N LYS A 66 0.78 8.11 1.48
CA LYS A 66 0.96 9.53 1.78
C LYS A 66 0.32 10.42 0.71
N ILE A 67 0.61 10.14 -0.57
CA ILE A 67 0.07 10.91 -1.70
C ILE A 67 -1.47 10.86 -1.70
N PHE A 68 -2.04 9.70 -1.40
CA PHE A 68 -3.49 9.54 -1.32
C PHE A 68 -4.09 10.35 -0.16
N LEU A 69 -3.48 10.33 1.02
CA LEU A 69 -3.94 11.12 2.18
C LEU A 69 -3.85 12.63 1.90
N ASP A 70 -2.75 13.09 1.31
CA ASP A 70 -2.56 14.49 0.93
C ASP A 70 -3.64 14.94 -0.06
N GLN A 71 -4.02 14.08 -1.01
CA GLN A 71 -5.11 14.36 -1.96
C GLN A 71 -6.50 14.35 -1.32
N TYR A 72 -6.76 13.42 -0.39
CA TYR A 72 -8.04 13.30 0.31
C TYR A 72 -8.27 14.45 1.30
N ASN A 73 -7.21 14.92 1.96
CA ASN A 73 -7.29 16.04 2.91
C ASN A 73 -7.37 17.42 2.22
N ALA A 74 -7.10 17.48 0.91
CA ALA A 74 -7.19 18.68 0.10
C ALA A 74 -8.57 18.88 -0.59
N SER A 75 -9.48 17.91 -0.45
CA SER A 75 -10.84 17.91 -1.01
C SER A 75 -11.90 18.07 0.08
#